data_AF-A0A1Z4M1Q3-F1
#
_entry.id   AF-A0A1Z4M1Q3-F1
#
_cell.length_a   1.000
_cell.length_b   1.000
_cell.length_c   1.000
_cell.angle_alpha   90.00
_cell.angle_beta   90.00
_cell.angle_gamma   90.00
#
_symmetry.space_group_name_H-M   'P 1'
#
loop_
_entity.id
_entity.type
_entity.pdbx_description
1 polymer ?
#
loop_
_entity_poly.entity_id
_entity_poly.type
_entity_poly.pdbx_seq_one_letter_code
_entity_poly.pdbx_strand_id
1 'polypeptide(L)'
;MAQISLANYVDRVTDEVEQFFSDHPGYYAVFMEVQARMPEVNNADDTRLIQTMATLLPKHNPSLNAEDYEAIAFVMVKAMGNLMWISLGQPADFRQRLVKEAKRLTLNYLQSYFSVESSETEKSSC
;
A
#
# COMPACT_ATOMS: atom_id res chain seq x y z
N MET A 1 17.15 15.55 1.64
CA MET A 1 17.03 14.08 1.66
C MET A 1 16.64 13.64 0.27
N ALA A 2 17.34 12.68 -0.34
CA ALA A 2 17.03 12.24 -1.70
C ALA A 2 15.62 11.64 -1.75
N GLN A 3 14.81 12.12 -2.70
CA GLN A 3 13.45 11.63 -2.89
C GLN A 3 13.52 10.20 -3.47
N ILE A 4 13.08 9.22 -2.69
CA ILE A 4 12.96 7.83 -3.15
C ILE A 4 11.97 7.77 -4.32
N SER A 5 12.28 6.98 -5.36
CA SER A 5 11.33 6.78 -6.46
C SER A 5 10.06 6.08 -5.96
N LEU A 6 8.93 6.30 -6.62
CA LEU A 6 7.66 5.66 -6.26
C LEU A 6 7.78 4.12 -6.25
N ALA A 7 8.50 3.56 -7.23
CA ALA A 7 8.78 2.12 -7.28
C ALA A 7 9.54 1.64 -6.04
N ASN A 8 10.63 2.32 -5.69
CA ASN A 8 11.43 1.96 -4.51
C ASN A 8 10.65 2.15 -3.20
N TYR A 9 9.74 3.13 -3.14
CA TYR A 9 8.85 3.31 -1.99
C TYR A 9 7.88 2.13 -1.83
N VAL A 10 7.21 1.74 -2.92
CA VAL A 10 6.27 0.61 -2.92
C VAL A 10 6.97 -0.71 -2.56
N ASP A 11 8.15 -0.95 -3.14
CA ASP A 11 8.95 -2.13 -2.81
C ASP A 11 9.29 -2.15 -1.32
N ARG A 12 9.85 -1.05 -0.80
CA ARG A 12 10.24 -0.96 0.60
C ARG A 12 9.07 -1.17 1.55
N VAL A 13 7.94 -0.51 1.34
CA VAL A 13 6.76 -0.68 2.21
C VAL A 13 6.30 -2.13 2.22
N THR A 14 6.29 -2.78 1.05
CA THR A 14 5.82 -4.14 0.93
C THR A 14 6.81 -5.15 1.53
N ASP A 15 8.11 -4.93 1.35
CA ASP A 15 9.19 -5.75 1.90
C ASP A 15 9.22 -5.67 3.43
N GLU A 16 9.04 -4.49 4.02
CA GLU A 16 8.98 -4.32 5.47
C GLU A 16 7.77 -5.07 6.07
N VAL A 17 6.62 -5.05 5.39
CA VAL A 17 5.44 -5.81 5.80
C VAL A 17 5.72 -7.32 5.71
N GLU A 18 6.27 -7.81 4.60
CA GLU A 18 6.61 -9.24 4.46
C GLU A 18 7.64 -9.70 5.51
N GLN A 19 8.68 -8.89 5.73
CA GLN A 19 9.73 -9.17 6.70
C GLN A 19 9.16 -9.25 8.12
N PHE A 20 8.30 -8.30 8.51
CA PHE A 20 7.65 -8.30 9.82
C PHE A 20 6.92 -9.62 10.11
N PHE A 21 6.12 -10.11 9.15
CA PHE A 21 5.39 -11.38 9.33
C PHE A 21 6.29 -12.60 9.26
N SER A 22 7.42 -12.51 8.55
CA SER A 22 8.42 -13.57 8.51
C SER A 22 9.17 -13.68 9.86
N ASP A 23 9.46 -12.55 10.49
CA ASP A 23 10.12 -12.47 11.80
C ASP A 23 9.15 -12.78 12.96
N HIS A 24 7.85 -12.58 12.75
CA HIS A 24 6.80 -12.79 13.75
C HIS A 24 5.68 -13.71 13.25
N PRO A 25 5.95 -15.00 12.93
CA PRO A 25 4.97 -15.90 12.33
C PRO A 25 3.75 -16.17 13.22
N GLY A 26 3.90 -16.09 14.54
CA GLY A 26 2.80 -16.21 15.49
C GLY A 26 1.84 -15.03 15.47
N TYR A 27 2.27 -13.85 15.00
CA TYR A 27 1.44 -12.66 14.92
C TYR A 27 0.27 -12.87 13.96
N TYR A 28 0.52 -13.49 12.80
CA TYR A 28 -0.52 -13.83 11.84
C TYR A 28 -1.61 -14.73 12.45
N ALA A 29 -1.21 -15.80 13.15
CA ALA A 29 -2.14 -16.75 13.76
C ALA A 29 -3.01 -16.11 14.85
N VAL A 30 -2.40 -15.33 15.74
CA VAL A 30 -3.12 -14.63 16.83
C VAL A 30 -4.06 -13.57 16.26
N PHE A 31 -3.57 -12.76 15.32
CA PHE A 31 -4.34 -11.64 14.79
C PHE A 31 -5.49 -12.12 13.89
N MET A 32 -5.35 -13.23 13.17
CA MET A 32 -6.47 -13.92 12.49
C MET A 32 -7.59 -14.29 13.46
N GLU A 33 -7.24 -14.88 14.61
CA GLU A 33 -8.22 -15.33 15.60
C GLU A 33 -8.90 -14.15 16.31
N VAL A 34 -8.15 -13.10 16.61
CA VAL A 34 -8.70 -11.85 17.18
C VAL A 34 -9.65 -11.19 16.19
N GLN A 35 -9.27 -11.03 14.92
CA GLN A 35 -10.14 -10.45 13.90
C GLN A 35 -11.44 -11.23 13.70
N ALA A 36 -11.38 -12.56 13.73
CA ALA A 36 -12.57 -13.40 13.59
C ALA A 36 -13.56 -13.23 14.74
N ARG A 37 -13.08 -12.86 15.94
CA ARG A 37 -13.89 -12.69 17.15
C ARG A 37 -14.30 -11.24 17.41
N MET A 38 -13.48 -10.28 16.96
CA MET A 38 -13.60 -8.84 17.24
C MET A 38 -13.30 -8.03 15.96
N PRO A 39 -14.19 -8.06 14.96
CA PRO A 39 -13.98 -7.37 13.69
C PRO A 39 -13.80 -5.85 13.83
N GLU A 40 -14.30 -5.25 14.92
CA GLU A 40 -14.15 -3.83 15.24
C GLU A 40 -12.69 -3.39 15.47
N VAL A 41 -11.83 -4.30 15.97
CA VAL A 41 -10.39 -4.02 16.16
C VAL A 41 -9.72 -3.75 14.80
N ASN A 42 -10.03 -4.57 13.80
CA ASN A 42 -9.50 -4.41 12.45
C ASN A 42 -9.94 -3.07 11.83
N ASN A 43 -11.21 -2.70 12.02
CA ASN A 43 -11.73 -1.45 11.47
C ASN A 43 -11.06 -0.21 12.06
N ALA A 44 -10.73 -0.23 13.35
CA ALA A 44 -10.03 0.88 14.02
C ALA A 44 -8.58 0.99 13.54
N ASP A 45 -7.87 -0.14 13.44
CA ASP A 45 -6.49 -0.18 12.96
C ASP A 45 -6.39 0.25 11.49
N ASP A 46 -7.31 -0.23 10.64
CA ASP A 46 -7.40 0.18 9.24
C ASP A 46 -7.69 1.67 9.10
N THR A 47 -8.62 2.23 9.89
CA THR A 47 -8.94 3.66 9.87
C THR A 47 -7.70 4.50 10.17
N ARG A 48 -6.94 4.11 11.20
CA ARG A 48 -5.71 4.81 11.59
C ARG A 48 -4.64 4.69 10.51
N LEU A 49 -4.49 3.52 9.89
CA LEU A 49 -3.53 3.30 8.82
C LEU A 49 -3.89 4.13 7.57
N ILE A 50 -5.17 4.18 7.20
CA ILE A 50 -5.68 4.99 6.08
C ILE A 50 -5.37 6.47 6.32
N GLN A 51 -5.71 7.01 7.50
CA GLN A 51 -5.42 8.42 7.85
C GLN A 51 -3.92 8.73 7.81
N THR A 52 -3.10 7.79 8.30
CA THR A 52 -1.63 7.91 8.26
C THR A 52 -1.15 7.97 6.81
N MET A 53 -1.63 7.08 5.94
CA MET A 53 -1.26 7.05 4.53
C MET A 53 -1.73 8.31 3.79
N ALA A 54 -2.97 8.76 4.02
CA ALA A 54 -3.49 10.01 3.43
C ALA A 54 -2.66 11.24 3.84
N THR A 55 -2.04 11.20 5.02
CA THR A 55 -1.13 12.26 5.50
C THR A 55 0.28 12.18 4.89
N LEU A 56 0.73 10.98 4.52
CA LEU A 56 2.08 10.75 3.99
C LEU A 56 2.16 10.93 2.47
N LEU A 57 1.15 10.50 1.72
CA LEU A 57 1.13 10.58 0.26
C LEU A 57 1.38 12.01 -0.29
N PRO A 58 0.74 13.09 0.22
CA PRO A 58 1.00 14.45 -0.25
C PRO A 58 2.44 14.91 -0.05
N LYS A 59 3.15 14.36 0.94
CA LYS A 59 4.56 14.69 1.19
C LYS A 59 5.50 14.11 0.12
N HIS A 60 5.06 13.05 -0.57
CA HIS A 60 5.81 12.39 -1.62
C HIS A 60 5.45 12.90 -3.01
N ASN A 61 4.20 13.26 -3.24
CA ASN A 61 3.74 13.94 -4.43
C ASN A 61 2.57 14.85 -4.02
N PRO A 62 2.68 16.18 -4.07
CA PRO A 62 1.64 17.11 -3.63
C PRO A 62 0.65 17.53 -4.74
N SER A 63 0.60 16.85 -5.89
CA SER A 63 -0.14 17.31 -7.07
C SER A 63 -1.67 17.14 -7.03
N LEU A 64 -2.19 16.25 -6.17
CA LEU A 64 -3.63 15.96 -6.04
C LEU A 64 -4.30 16.72 -4.90
N ASN A 65 -5.64 16.68 -4.85
CA ASN A 65 -6.40 17.24 -3.72
C ASN A 65 -6.46 16.26 -2.53
N ALA A 66 -6.93 16.73 -1.37
CA ALA A 66 -7.00 15.92 -0.15
C ALA A 66 -7.92 14.70 -0.27
N GLU A 67 -9.06 14.84 -0.96
CA GLU A 67 -10.05 13.78 -1.14
C GLU A 67 -9.47 12.63 -1.98
N ASP A 68 -8.66 12.95 -3.00
CA ASP A 68 -7.95 11.98 -3.82
C ASP A 68 -6.95 11.17 -2.98
N TYR A 69 -6.19 11.82 -2.08
CA TYR A 69 -5.26 11.09 -1.20
C TYR A 69 -5.97 10.19 -0.20
N GLU A 70 -7.14 10.61 0.32
CA GLU A 70 -7.95 9.77 1.18
C GLU A 70 -8.45 8.52 0.44
N ALA A 71 -8.95 8.69 -0.79
CA ALA A 71 -9.40 7.59 -1.62
C ALA A 71 -8.24 6.63 -1.98
N ILE A 72 -7.10 7.17 -2.39
CA ILE A 72 -5.89 6.38 -2.69
C ILE A 72 -5.45 5.62 -1.45
N ALA A 73 -5.36 6.27 -0.28
CA ALA A 73 -4.97 5.62 0.97
C ALA A 73 -5.94 4.50 1.37
N PHE A 74 -7.25 4.73 1.21
CA PHE A 74 -8.27 3.72 1.46
C PHE A 74 -8.06 2.48 0.57
N VAL A 75 -7.89 2.68 -0.74
CA VAL A 75 -7.65 1.60 -1.70
C VAL A 75 -6.35 0.87 -1.38
N MET A 76 -5.29 1.60 -1.04
CA MET A 76 -4.01 0.99 -0.66
C MET A 76 -4.18 0.05 0.53
N VAL A 77 -4.77 0.52 1.61
CA VAL A 77 -4.93 -0.29 2.83
C VAL A 77 -5.88 -1.48 2.59
N LYS A 78 -7.03 -1.25 1.96
CA LYS A 78 -8.07 -2.29 1.82
C LYS A 78 -7.82 -3.27 0.69
N ALA A 79 -7.16 -2.89 -0.39
CA ALA A 79 -6.84 -3.82 -1.47
C ALA A 79 -5.47 -4.46 -1.24
N MET A 80 -4.43 -3.64 -1.05
CA MET A 80 -3.05 -4.13 -1.00
C MET A 80 -2.76 -4.79 0.35
N GLY A 81 -3.24 -4.20 1.45
CA GLY A 81 -3.15 -4.81 2.78
C GLY A 81 -3.82 -6.19 2.83
N ASN A 82 -5.00 -6.32 2.22
CA ASN A 82 -5.68 -7.63 2.13
C ASN A 82 -4.95 -8.64 1.26
N LEU A 83 -4.39 -8.23 0.11
CA LEU A 83 -3.59 -9.13 -0.73
C LEU A 83 -2.36 -9.64 0.01
N MET A 84 -1.67 -8.75 0.73
CA MET A 84 -0.53 -9.12 1.57
C MET A 84 -0.97 -10.07 2.69
N TRP A 85 -2.07 -9.76 3.39
CA TRP A 85 -2.63 -10.59 4.44
C TRP A 85 -3.00 -12.00 3.97
N ILE A 86 -3.66 -12.12 2.82
CA ILE A 86 -4.03 -13.41 2.21
C ILE A 86 -2.78 -14.21 1.82
N SER A 87 -1.73 -13.53 1.34
CA SER A 87 -0.49 -14.18 0.93
C SER A 87 0.19 -14.95 2.07
N LEU A 88 0.03 -14.48 3.31
CA LEU A 88 0.64 -15.11 4.49
C LEU A 88 0.12 -16.53 4.77
N GLY A 89 -1.13 -16.80 4.39
CA GLY A 89 -1.75 -18.12 4.51
C GLY A 89 -1.39 -19.10 3.39
N GLN A 90 -0.58 -18.68 2.41
CA GLN A 90 -0.24 -19.48 1.24
C GLN A 90 1.11 -20.20 1.38
N PRO A 91 1.34 -21.30 0.63
CA PRO A 91 2.65 -21.93 0.52
C PRO A 91 3.72 -20.92 0.08
N ALA A 92 4.96 -21.07 0.57
CA ALA A 92 6.02 -20.09 0.40
C ALA A 92 6.24 -19.63 -1.06
N ASP A 93 6.28 -20.58 -2.01
CA ASP A 93 6.47 -20.27 -3.44
C ASP A 93 5.31 -19.46 -4.02
N PHE A 94 4.08 -19.72 -3.57
CA PHE A 94 2.90 -18.99 -4.04
C PHE A 94 2.74 -17.64 -3.34
N ARG A 95 3.08 -17.57 -2.04
CA ARG A 95 3.16 -16.31 -1.28
C ARG A 95 4.05 -15.30 -1.99
N GLN A 96 5.27 -15.70 -2.38
CA GLN A 96 6.21 -14.84 -3.09
C GLN A 96 5.67 -14.33 -4.44
N ARG A 97 4.93 -15.17 -5.16
CA ARG A 97 4.23 -14.75 -6.40
C ARG A 97 3.14 -13.72 -6.11
N LEU A 98 2.35 -13.93 -5.06
CA LEU A 98 1.29 -12.98 -4.65
C LEU A 98 1.87 -11.64 -4.20
N VAL A 99 2.95 -11.65 -3.41
CA VAL A 99 3.66 -10.41 -3.02
C VAL A 99 4.14 -9.65 -4.25
N LYS A 100 4.70 -10.34 -5.24
CA LYS A 100 5.11 -9.71 -6.51
C LYS A 100 3.94 -9.09 -7.28
N GLU A 101 2.81 -9.77 -7.36
CA GLU A 101 1.61 -9.21 -8.01
C GLU A 101 1.03 -8.03 -7.20
N ALA A 102 1.05 -8.07 -5.87
CA ALA A 102 0.63 -6.97 -5.02
C ALA A 102 1.50 -5.71 -5.24
N LYS A 103 2.83 -5.87 -5.32
CA LYS A 103 3.76 -4.78 -5.65
C LYS A 103 3.46 -4.19 -7.02
N ARG A 104 3.28 -5.04 -8.04
CA ARG A 104 2.96 -4.61 -9.41
C ARG A 104 1.63 -3.84 -9.47
N LEU A 105 0.59 -4.35 -8.82
CA LEU A 105 -0.72 -3.71 -8.76
C LEU A 105 -0.62 -2.34 -8.08
N THR A 106 0.07 -2.28 -6.94
CA THR A 106 0.28 -1.07 -6.16
C THR A 106 1.00 0.01 -6.96
N LEU A 107 2.10 -0.38 -7.61
CA LEU A 107 2.91 0.54 -8.39
C LEU A 107 2.10 1.12 -9.55
N ASN A 108 1.42 0.27 -10.33
CA ASN A 108 0.62 0.72 -11.46
C ASN A 108 -0.55 1.61 -11.03
N TYR A 109 -1.21 1.28 -9.94
CA TYR A 109 -2.29 2.08 -9.37
C TYR A 109 -1.79 3.47 -8.97
N LEU A 110 -0.67 3.58 -8.24
CA LEU A 110 -0.13 4.88 -7.85
C LEU A 110 0.41 5.66 -9.05
N GLN A 111 1.04 4.98 -10.01
CA GLN A 111 1.52 5.61 -11.24
C GLN A 111 0.40 6.24 -12.06
N SER A 112 -0.81 5.67 -12.10
CA SER A 112 -1.92 6.28 -12.84
C SER A 112 -2.34 7.64 -12.30
N TYR A 113 -2.02 7.97 -11.05
CA TYR A 113 -2.28 9.30 -10.47
C TYR A 113 -1.04 10.20 -10.54
N PHE A 114 0.15 9.64 -10.36
CA PHE A 114 1.38 10.41 -10.24
C PHE A 114 2.14 10.63 -11.56
N SER A 115 1.74 9.99 -12.67
CA SER A 115 2.43 10.12 -13.97
C SER A 115 1.76 11.12 -14.93
N VAL A 116 0.55 11.61 -14.61
CA VAL A 116 -0.28 12.43 -15.51
C VAL A 116 0.32 13.83 -15.78
N GLU A 117 1.25 14.31 -14.97
CA GLU A 117 1.87 15.64 -15.19
C GLU A 117 3.04 15.66 -16.19
N SER A 118 3.54 14.51 -16.67
CA SER A 118 4.64 14.53 -17.65
C SER A 118 4.22 14.89 -19.08
N SER A 119 2.90 15.01 -19.35
CA SER A 119 2.39 15.20 -20.72
C SER A 119 1.71 16.55 -21.02
N GLU A 120 1.56 17.46 -20.06
CA GLU A 120 0.82 18.71 -20.29
C GLU A 120 1.70 19.98 -20.44
N THR A 121 3.02 19.89 -20.28
CA THR A 121 3.91 21.07 -20.37
C THR A 121 4.48 21.36 -21.77
N GLU A 122 4.15 20.57 -22.81
CA GLU A 122 4.77 20.71 -24.15
C GLU A 122 3.84 21.13 -25.29
N LYS A 123 2.60 21.58 -25.03
CA LYS A 123 1.69 22.08 -26.08
C LYS A 123 1.28 23.55 -25.92
N SER A 124 2.23 24.42 -25.61
CA SER A 124 2.06 25.87 -25.81
C SER A 124 3.36 26.55 -26.25
N SER A 125 3.83 26.16 -27.43
CA SER A 125 4.68 27.00 -28.29
C SER A 125 4.79 26.34 -29.67
N CYS A 126 3.80 26.61 -30.53
CA CYS A 126 4.02 27.10 -31.89
C CYS A 126 2.71 27.63 -32.48
#